data_AF-A0A6V2MFH0-F1
#
_entry.id   AF-A0A6V2MFH0-F1
#
_cell.length_a   1.000
_cell.length_b   1.000
_cell.length_c   1.000
_cell.angle_alpha   90.00
_cell.angle_beta   90.00
_cell.angle_gamma   90.00
#
_symmetry.space_group_name_H-M   'P 1'
#
loop_
_entity.id
_entity.type
_entity.pdbx_description
1 polymer ?
#
loop_
_entity_poly.entity_id
_entity_poly.type
_entity_poly.pdbx_seq_one_letter_code
_entity_poly.pdbx_strand_id
1 'polypeptide(L)'
;MEFFTVHAGTFQSNDIGTDATERSHRATRIKMGETFYPSIRRLAVVRPFGVSSAASLPQTFSDWADFLPCNVVDRIDENNVEVDIFLSFSQTYEASPNTLSSINTIIDKFNAESTENEISWSKCFRNIFAIEANILDDDDLYLPNQARRNMMWVNGPNRQFSAAMRSITGGDFGKYDAMFLMEGDCMPMKKYWLDSLLEEAEGSFLEHGPFAMLGSSDPFVVVKFNRRIIHQTCYIPKK
;
A
#
# COMPACT_ATOMS: atom_id res chain seq x y z
N MET A 1 -9.76 19.80 21.13
CA MET A 1 -8.95 20.06 19.93
C MET A 1 -9.90 19.97 18.76
N GLU A 2 -10.25 21.13 18.21
CA GLU A 2 -11.30 21.31 17.20
C GLU A 2 -10.77 20.96 15.81
N PHE A 3 -11.56 20.20 15.05
CA PHE A 3 -11.30 19.88 13.65
C PHE A 3 -11.92 20.98 12.77
N PHE A 4 -11.09 21.62 11.93
CA PHE A 4 -11.57 22.49 10.86
C PHE A 4 -11.74 21.66 9.58
N THR A 5 -12.96 21.62 9.06
CA THR A 5 -13.26 21.16 7.70
C THR A 5 -13.82 22.36 6.94
N VAL A 6 -13.20 22.71 5.81
CA VAL A 6 -13.67 23.77 4.91
C VAL A 6 -14.33 23.11 3.71
N HIS A 7 -15.60 23.43 3.46
CA HIS A 7 -16.31 23.08 2.23
C HIS A 7 -16.36 24.30 1.30
N ALA A 8 -15.97 24.10 0.05
CA ALA A 8 -16.07 25.08 -1.01
C ALA A 8 -16.99 24.57 -2.12
N GLY A 9 -18.02 25.35 -2.43
CA GLY A 9 -18.53 25.53 -3.78
C GLY A 9 -19.77 24.73 -4.19
N THR A 10 -20.88 25.46 -4.39
CA THR A 10 -21.87 25.12 -5.43
C THR A 10 -22.12 26.38 -6.26
N PHE A 11 -21.68 26.35 -7.51
CA PHE A 11 -21.99 27.33 -8.54
C PHE A 11 -22.92 26.66 -9.57
N GLN A 12 -24.07 27.28 -9.83
CA GLN A 12 -25.03 26.83 -10.83
C GLN A 12 -24.59 27.25 -12.24
N SER A 13 -24.77 26.38 -13.22
CA SER A 13 -25.10 26.82 -14.58
C SER A 13 -26.00 25.77 -15.25
N ASN A 14 -27.12 26.27 -15.79
CA ASN A 14 -27.99 25.58 -16.73
C ASN A 14 -27.29 25.55 -18.08
N ASP A 15 -27.46 24.47 -18.87
CA ASP A 15 -27.64 24.63 -20.31
C ASP A 15 -28.39 23.46 -20.95
N ILE A 16 -29.14 23.85 -21.97
CA ILE A 16 -30.17 23.13 -22.73
C ILE A 16 -29.59 22.70 -24.08
N GLY A 17 -29.94 21.49 -24.56
CA GLY A 17 -30.31 21.31 -25.98
C GLY A 17 -29.36 20.55 -26.93
N THR A 18 -29.74 19.29 -27.17
CA THR A 18 -29.96 18.62 -28.49
C THR A 18 -28.86 18.41 -29.54
N ASP A 19 -28.55 17.12 -29.72
CA ASP A 19 -28.65 16.28 -30.95
C ASP A 19 -27.68 16.47 -32.14
N ALA A 20 -26.84 15.44 -32.42
CA ALA A 20 -26.94 14.61 -33.62
C ALA A 20 -25.76 13.61 -33.79
N THR A 21 -26.14 12.34 -33.99
CA THR A 21 -25.52 11.30 -34.86
C THR A 21 -24.22 10.55 -34.47
N GLU A 22 -24.45 9.29 -34.06
CA GLU A 22 -23.86 8.04 -34.57
C GLU A 22 -22.33 7.82 -34.53
N ARG A 23 -21.91 6.88 -33.66
CA ARG A 23 -21.20 5.66 -34.10
C ARG A 23 -21.41 4.51 -33.13
N SER A 24 -22.31 3.62 -33.54
CA SER A 24 -22.59 2.32 -32.95
C SER A 24 -21.37 1.39 -33.04
N HIS A 25 -20.66 1.22 -31.93
CA HIS A 25 -19.98 -0.04 -31.61
C HIS A 25 -20.70 -0.67 -30.42
N ARG A 26 -21.84 -1.28 -30.73
CA ARG A 26 -22.60 -2.14 -29.82
C ARG A 26 -21.77 -3.38 -29.55
N ALA A 27 -20.94 -3.34 -28.51
CA ALA A 27 -20.31 -4.52 -27.95
C ALA A 27 -21.43 -5.46 -27.45
N THR A 28 -21.62 -6.55 -28.17
CA THR A 28 -22.57 -7.61 -27.84
C THR A 28 -22.20 -8.17 -26.48
N ARG A 29 -23.06 -7.94 -25.47
CA ARG A 29 -22.99 -8.56 -24.15
C ARG A 29 -22.91 -10.09 -24.30
N ILE A 30 -21.74 -10.65 -24.04
CA ILE A 30 -21.61 -12.08 -23.73
C ILE A 30 -22.07 -12.23 -22.28
N LYS A 31 -23.28 -12.75 -22.09
CA LYS A 31 -23.73 -13.27 -20.80
C LYS A 31 -23.03 -14.61 -20.56
N MET A 32 -21.98 -14.60 -19.74
CA MET A 32 -21.59 -15.77 -18.94
C MET A 32 -21.64 -15.34 -17.48
N GLY A 33 -22.17 -16.22 -16.61
CA GLY A 33 -22.69 -15.91 -15.29
C GLY A 33 -21.84 -14.91 -14.49
N GLU A 34 -22.42 -13.75 -14.18
CA GLU A 34 -21.79 -12.69 -13.40
C GLU A 34 -21.71 -13.12 -11.93
N THR A 35 -20.65 -13.85 -11.57
CA THR A 35 -20.04 -13.62 -10.26
C THR A 35 -19.35 -12.26 -10.35
N PHE A 36 -20.04 -11.22 -9.90
CA PHE A 36 -19.46 -9.89 -9.71
C PHE A 36 -18.42 -9.98 -8.59
N TYR A 37 -17.15 -10.11 -8.94
CA TYR A 37 -16.09 -9.94 -7.97
C TYR A 37 -15.97 -8.44 -7.65
N PRO A 38 -15.95 -8.03 -6.37
CA PRO A 38 -15.75 -6.64 -6.03
C PRO A 38 -14.40 -6.18 -6.57
N SER A 39 -14.39 -5.10 -7.37
CA SER A 39 -13.15 -4.45 -7.77
C SER A 39 -12.46 -3.86 -6.53
N ILE A 40 -11.13 -3.88 -6.51
CA ILE A 40 -10.37 -3.27 -5.41
C ILE A 40 -10.60 -1.76 -5.49
N ARG A 41 -11.20 -1.16 -4.47
CA ARG A 41 -11.39 0.30 -4.41
C ARG A 41 -10.43 0.95 -3.44
N ARG A 42 -10.03 0.22 -2.40
CA ARG A 42 -9.09 0.72 -1.40
C ARG A 42 -8.04 -0.31 -1.01
N LEU A 43 -6.76 0.03 -1.22
CA LEU A 43 -5.60 -0.81 -0.97
C LEU A 43 -4.74 -0.23 0.17
N ALA A 44 -4.35 -1.08 1.13
CA ALA A 44 -3.36 -0.76 2.14
C ALA A 44 -1.99 -1.29 1.73
N VAL A 45 -0.99 -0.41 1.57
CA VAL A 45 0.42 -0.80 1.40
C VAL A 45 1.12 -0.73 2.75
N VAL A 46 1.44 -1.88 3.33
CA VAL A 46 2.04 -2.01 4.65
C VAL A 46 3.54 -2.19 4.53
N ARG A 47 4.30 -1.30 5.16
CA ARG A 47 5.77 -1.30 5.21
C ARG A 47 6.22 -1.58 6.65
N PRO A 48 6.47 -2.86 7.01
CA PRO A 48 7.00 -3.19 8.32
C PRO A 48 8.46 -2.78 8.43
N PHE A 49 8.82 -2.22 9.58
CA PHE A 49 10.19 -1.92 9.94
C PHE A 49 10.38 -2.10 11.45
N GLY A 50 11.61 -2.40 11.85
CA GLY A 50 12.01 -2.52 13.25
C GLY A 50 13.02 -1.46 13.65
N VAL A 51 13.46 -1.53 14.91
CA VAL A 51 14.41 -0.59 15.51
C VAL A 51 15.69 -0.46 14.68
N SER A 52 16.23 -1.59 14.20
CA SER A 52 17.47 -1.61 13.43
C SER A 52 17.39 -0.98 12.04
N SER A 53 16.17 -0.85 11.48
CA SER A 53 15.95 -0.30 10.13
C SER A 53 15.33 1.10 10.14
N ALA A 54 14.92 1.61 11.30
CA ALA A 54 14.24 2.89 11.43
C ALA A 54 15.05 4.04 10.82
N ALA A 55 16.35 4.11 11.13
CA ALA A 55 17.24 5.17 10.64
C ALA A 55 17.41 5.17 9.11
N SER A 56 17.35 3.99 8.47
CA SER A 56 17.45 3.85 7.01
C SER A 56 16.11 3.98 6.29
N LEU A 57 14.99 3.95 7.01
CA LEU A 57 13.65 3.95 6.41
C LEU A 57 13.43 5.17 5.48
N PRO A 58 13.79 6.41 5.84
CA PRO A 58 13.60 7.56 4.94
C PRO A 58 14.31 7.41 3.59
N GLN A 59 15.50 6.80 3.58
CA GLN A 59 16.25 6.54 2.35
C GLN A 59 15.50 5.56 1.44
N THR A 60 14.73 4.62 1.99
CA THR A 60 13.97 3.69 1.14
C THR A 60 12.87 4.37 0.31
N PHE A 61 12.47 5.60 0.69
CA PHE A 61 11.51 6.42 -0.05
C PHE A 61 12.18 7.38 -1.04
N SER A 62 13.49 7.66 -0.92
CA SER A 62 14.17 8.49 -1.95
C SER A 62 14.16 7.79 -3.30
N ASP A 63 14.30 6.47 -3.30
CA ASP A 63 14.38 5.67 -4.52
C ASP A 63 13.04 5.63 -5.26
N TRP A 64 11.94 5.99 -4.58
CA TRP A 64 10.63 6.11 -5.21
C TRP A 64 10.52 7.36 -6.10
N ALA A 65 11.44 8.32 -5.99
CA ALA A 65 11.55 9.42 -6.95
C ALA A 65 12.04 8.91 -8.31
N ASP A 66 13.00 7.98 -8.32
CA ASP A 66 13.54 7.37 -9.54
C ASP A 66 12.63 6.26 -10.08
N PHE A 67 11.97 5.53 -9.18
CA PHE A 67 11.04 4.45 -9.47
C PHE A 67 9.63 4.79 -8.96
N LEU A 68 9.01 5.79 -9.62
CA LEU A 68 7.67 6.27 -9.28
C LEU A 68 6.68 5.12 -9.09
N PRO A 69 5.91 5.06 -7.99
CA PRO A 69 4.96 3.98 -7.74
C PRO A 69 3.87 3.85 -8.79
N CYS A 70 3.36 4.96 -9.28
CA CYS A 70 2.25 5.02 -10.22
C CYS A 70 2.51 6.05 -11.31
N ASN A 71 1.76 5.95 -12.41
CA ASN A 71 1.64 7.05 -13.35
C ASN A 71 0.68 8.10 -12.78
N VAL A 72 1.25 9.16 -12.21
CA VAL A 72 0.49 10.23 -11.55
C VAL A 72 -0.51 10.91 -12.49
N VAL A 73 -0.25 10.94 -13.80
CA VAL A 73 -1.16 11.53 -14.79
C VAL A 73 -2.44 10.69 -14.94
N ASP A 74 -2.29 9.36 -14.95
CA ASP A 74 -3.42 8.44 -15.15
C ASP A 74 -4.26 8.28 -13.86
N ARG A 75 -3.69 8.67 -12.71
CA ARG A 75 -4.31 8.58 -11.38
C ARG A 75 -5.34 9.67 -11.04
N ILE A 76 -5.54 10.66 -11.92
CA ILE A 76 -6.44 11.80 -11.68
C ILE A 76 -7.93 11.43 -11.89
N ASP A 77 -8.24 10.25 -12.45
CA ASP A 77 -9.61 9.76 -12.63
C ASP A 77 -10.24 9.31 -11.28
N GLU A 78 -11.51 9.67 -11.06
CA GLU A 78 -12.32 9.32 -9.89
C GLU A 78 -12.54 7.79 -9.73
N ASN A 79 -12.26 7.01 -10.76
CA ASN A 79 -12.38 5.54 -10.73
C ASN A 79 -11.10 4.83 -10.26
N ASN A 80 -10.05 5.55 -9.88
CA ASN A 80 -8.80 4.94 -9.43
C ASN A 80 -8.89 4.35 -8.03
N VAL A 81 -8.14 3.27 -7.83
CA VAL A 81 -7.98 2.64 -6.50
C VAL A 81 -7.33 3.63 -5.54
N GLU A 82 -7.98 3.87 -4.41
CA GLU A 82 -7.41 4.65 -3.32
C GLU A 82 -6.34 3.82 -2.62
N VAL A 83 -5.10 4.34 -2.55
CA VAL A 83 -3.99 3.62 -1.90
C VAL A 83 -3.49 4.40 -0.71
N ASP A 84 -3.43 3.76 0.46
CA ASP A 84 -2.84 4.33 1.68
C ASP A 84 -1.57 3.56 2.06
N ILE A 85 -0.57 4.25 2.62
CA ILE A 85 0.64 3.63 3.17
C ILE A 85 0.51 3.48 4.68
N PHE A 86 0.89 2.31 5.19
CA PHE A 86 1.00 2.04 6.61
C PHE A 86 2.46 1.73 6.96
N LEU A 87 3.12 2.64 7.68
CA LEU A 87 4.41 2.40 8.31
C LEU A 87 4.14 1.61 9.60
N SER A 88 4.41 0.31 9.57
CA SER A 88 4.22 -0.56 10.74
C SER A 88 5.52 -0.69 11.51
N PHE A 89 5.58 -0.11 12.70
CA PHE A 89 6.71 -0.27 13.61
C PHE A 89 6.55 -1.50 14.49
N SER A 90 7.63 -2.26 14.71
CA SER A 90 7.58 -3.51 15.50
C SER A 90 7.25 -3.25 16.97
N GLN A 91 7.77 -2.18 17.57
CA GLN A 91 7.59 -1.83 18.99
C GLN A 91 6.67 -0.61 19.15
N THR A 92 6.78 0.10 20.27
CA THR A 92 6.11 1.40 20.51
C THR A 92 7.09 2.56 20.38
N TYR A 93 6.64 3.71 19.92
CA TYR A 93 7.43 4.93 19.79
C TYR A 93 7.89 5.46 21.13
N GLU A 94 7.15 5.18 22.21
CA GLU A 94 7.58 5.47 23.58
C GLU A 94 8.90 4.78 23.93
N ALA A 95 9.09 3.54 23.45
CA ALA A 95 10.34 2.79 23.65
C ALA A 95 11.47 3.24 22.72
N SER A 96 11.19 4.04 21.68
CA SER A 96 12.19 4.41 20.67
C SER A 96 12.00 5.84 20.12
N PRO A 97 12.44 6.88 20.85
CA PRO A 97 12.29 8.28 20.43
C PRO A 97 12.97 8.60 19.08
N ASN A 98 14.10 7.96 18.78
CA ASN A 98 14.81 8.14 17.52
C ASN A 98 13.99 7.65 16.31
N THR A 99 13.15 6.62 16.51
CA THR A 99 12.30 6.07 15.47
C THR A 99 11.21 7.06 15.06
N LEU A 100 10.63 7.79 16.03
CA LEU A 100 9.61 8.80 15.76
C LEU A 100 10.14 9.92 14.84
N SER A 101 11.40 10.32 15.01
CA SER A 101 12.05 11.31 14.15
C SER A 101 12.14 10.84 12.68
N SER A 102 12.52 9.58 12.45
CA SER A 102 12.57 9.00 11.10
C SER A 102 11.20 8.94 10.44
N ILE A 103 10.15 8.65 11.20
CA ILE A 103 8.77 8.61 10.70
C ILE A 103 8.28 10.00 10.35
N ASN A 104 8.47 10.97 11.26
CA ASN A 104 8.07 12.35 11.03
C ASN A 104 8.75 12.91 9.77
N THR A 105 10.03 12.58 9.55
CA THR A 105 10.75 12.96 8.32
C THR A 105 10.04 12.46 7.05
N ILE A 106 9.51 11.23 7.06
CA ILE A 106 8.80 10.65 5.92
C ILE A 106 7.43 11.30 5.74
N ILE A 107 6.68 11.50 6.83
CA ILE A 107 5.35 12.11 6.81
C ILE A 107 5.44 13.57 6.36
N ASP A 108 6.41 14.32 6.87
CA ASP A 108 6.65 15.72 6.49
C ASP A 108 6.99 15.82 5.00
N LYS A 109 7.88 14.93 4.51
CA LYS A 109 8.21 14.84 3.09
C LYS A 109 6.99 14.48 2.23
N PHE A 110 6.19 13.50 2.66
CA PHE A 110 4.95 13.11 1.99
C PHE A 110 4.00 14.30 1.86
N ASN A 111 3.76 15.02 2.94
CA ASN A 111 2.85 16.17 2.97
C ASN A 111 3.36 17.33 2.12
N ALA A 112 4.67 17.64 2.19
CA ALA A 112 5.27 18.70 1.39
C ALA A 112 5.11 18.41 -0.10
N GLU A 113 5.56 17.24 -0.56
CA GLU A 113 5.52 16.84 -1.97
C GLU A 113 4.10 16.63 -2.52
N SER A 114 3.11 16.39 -1.65
CA SER A 114 1.70 16.26 -2.05
C SER A 114 1.08 17.59 -2.46
N THR A 115 1.60 18.71 -1.93
CA THR A 115 1.07 20.05 -2.21
C THR A 115 1.74 20.74 -3.41
N GLU A 116 2.90 20.25 -3.83
CA GLU A 116 3.65 20.81 -4.94
C GLU A 116 3.02 20.45 -6.29
N ASN A 117 3.23 21.30 -7.31
CA ASN A 117 2.75 21.04 -8.68
C ASN A 117 3.64 20.04 -9.46
N GLU A 118 4.70 19.52 -8.84
CA GLU A 118 5.62 18.58 -9.46
C GLU A 118 5.12 17.12 -9.37
N ILE A 119 5.67 16.25 -10.21
CA ILE A 119 5.37 14.81 -10.17
C ILE A 119 6.20 14.20 -9.06
N SER A 120 5.54 13.64 -8.04
CA SER A 120 6.16 13.04 -6.87
C SER A 120 5.51 11.69 -6.54
N TRP A 121 6.21 10.84 -5.79
CA TRP A 121 5.68 9.54 -5.37
C TRP A 121 4.52 9.69 -4.40
N SER A 122 4.47 10.77 -3.61
CA SER A 122 3.43 11.01 -2.63
C SER A 122 2.05 11.15 -3.28
N LYS A 123 1.99 11.69 -4.50
CA LYS A 123 0.75 11.77 -5.29
C LYS A 123 0.16 10.41 -5.70
N CYS A 124 0.91 9.32 -5.55
CA CYS A 124 0.40 7.98 -5.81
C CYS A 124 -0.44 7.41 -4.66
N PHE A 125 -0.45 8.09 -3.51
CA PHE A 125 -1.10 7.63 -2.30
C PHE A 125 -1.98 8.74 -1.74
N ARG A 126 -3.07 8.33 -1.08
CA ARG A 126 -4.02 9.24 -0.46
C ARG A 126 -3.55 9.68 0.92
N ASN A 127 -3.13 8.72 1.75
CA ASN A 127 -2.62 8.99 3.09
C ASN A 127 -1.39 8.14 3.42
N ILE A 128 -0.66 8.59 4.44
CA ILE A 128 0.36 7.82 5.14
C ILE A 128 0.02 7.76 6.64
N PHE A 129 0.03 6.55 7.18
CA PHE A 129 -0.26 6.28 8.59
C PHE A 129 0.94 5.60 9.25
N ALA A 130 1.15 5.93 10.52
CA ALA A 130 2.11 5.25 11.38
C ALA A 130 1.34 4.37 12.37
N ILE A 131 1.65 3.08 12.43
CA ILE A 131 1.02 2.12 13.34
C ILE A 131 2.09 1.35 14.11
N GLU A 132 1.74 0.88 15.29
CA GLU A 132 2.63 0.15 16.20
C GLU A 132 2.15 -1.30 16.35
N ALA A 133 3.09 -2.24 16.42
CA ALA A 133 2.79 -3.64 16.71
C ALA A 133 2.96 -4.00 18.19
N ASN A 134 3.58 -3.11 18.99
CA ASN A 134 3.77 -3.29 20.43
C ASN A 134 4.41 -4.64 20.80
N ILE A 135 5.41 -5.07 20.03
CA ILE A 135 6.20 -6.26 20.32
C ILE A 135 7.29 -5.86 21.33
N LEU A 136 7.44 -6.66 22.39
CA LEU A 136 8.51 -6.47 23.36
C LEU A 136 9.88 -6.75 22.74
N ASP A 137 10.94 -6.10 23.20
CA ASP A 137 12.29 -6.22 22.64
C ASP A 137 12.79 -7.68 22.57
N ASP A 138 12.52 -8.47 23.63
CA ASP A 138 12.89 -9.90 23.68
C ASP A 138 12.16 -10.76 22.63
N ASP A 139 10.99 -10.32 22.18
CA ASP A 139 10.17 -10.98 21.15
C ASP A 139 10.41 -10.41 19.73
N ASP A 140 11.04 -9.23 19.63
CA ASP A 140 11.31 -8.51 18.39
C ASP A 140 12.59 -9.02 17.69
N LEU A 141 12.57 -10.30 17.31
CA LEU A 141 13.71 -11.03 16.77
C LEU A 141 13.99 -10.74 15.28
N TYR A 142 13.92 -9.47 14.87
CA TYR A 142 14.15 -9.00 13.49
C TYR A 142 15.64 -8.92 13.08
N LEU A 143 16.55 -9.41 13.92
CA LEU A 143 17.99 -9.33 13.64
C LEU A 143 18.42 -10.38 12.60
N PRO A 144 19.14 -10.00 11.52
CA PRO A 144 19.54 -10.92 10.45
C PRO A 144 20.35 -12.15 10.91
N ASN A 145 21.07 -12.05 12.03
CA ASN A 145 21.84 -13.15 12.60
C ASN A 145 20.99 -14.15 13.40
N GLN A 146 19.77 -13.77 13.83
CA GLN A 146 18.84 -14.64 14.56
C GLN A 146 18.21 -15.68 13.63
N ALA A 147 17.95 -15.34 12.36
CA ALA A 147 17.35 -16.27 11.39
C ALA A 147 18.15 -17.57 11.21
N ARG A 148 19.47 -17.55 11.47
CA ARG A 148 20.33 -18.74 11.37
C ARG A 148 20.46 -19.52 12.67
N ARG A 149 20.16 -18.92 13.83
CA ARG A 149 20.51 -19.45 15.15
C ARG A 149 19.33 -19.67 16.08
N ASN A 150 18.21 -19.02 15.81
CA ASN A 150 17.04 -19.02 16.66
C ASN A 150 15.82 -19.45 15.83
N MET A 151 15.27 -20.62 16.12
CA MET A 151 14.08 -21.14 15.42
C MET A 151 12.85 -20.24 15.61
N MET A 152 12.82 -19.42 16.67
CA MET A 152 11.72 -18.52 16.98
C MET A 152 11.83 -17.14 16.31
N TRP A 153 12.83 -16.92 15.43
CA TRP A 153 13.04 -15.63 14.76
C TRP A 153 11.80 -15.14 13.99
N VAL A 154 10.96 -16.06 13.50
CA VAL A 154 9.71 -15.77 12.79
C VAL A 154 8.63 -15.13 13.68
N ASN A 155 8.78 -15.19 15.00
CA ASN A 155 7.78 -14.66 15.94
C ASN A 155 7.58 -13.15 15.78
N GLY A 156 8.66 -12.37 15.70
CA GLY A 156 8.59 -10.93 15.50
C GLY A 156 7.81 -10.58 14.24
N PRO A 157 8.25 -11.04 13.05
CA PRO A 157 7.55 -10.78 11.80
C PRO A 157 6.08 -11.23 11.78
N ASN A 158 5.78 -12.41 12.31
CA ASN A 158 4.40 -12.90 12.34
C ASN A 158 3.50 -12.09 13.28
N ARG A 159 4.03 -11.65 14.42
CA ARG A 159 3.31 -10.77 15.35
C ARG A 159 3.09 -9.39 14.74
N GLN A 160 4.09 -8.83 14.07
CA GLN A 160 3.99 -7.52 13.42
C GLN A 160 2.95 -7.54 12.30
N PHE A 161 3.00 -8.59 11.45
CA PHE A 161 1.98 -8.82 10.44
C PHE A 161 0.58 -8.92 11.05
N SER A 162 0.41 -9.71 12.10
CA SER A 162 -0.89 -9.90 12.77
C SER A 162 -1.40 -8.60 13.38
N ALA A 163 -0.52 -7.80 13.97
CA ALA A 163 -0.88 -6.51 14.55
C ALA A 163 -1.30 -5.51 13.46
N ALA A 164 -0.53 -5.39 12.38
CA ALA A 164 -0.88 -4.54 11.25
C ALA A 164 -2.23 -4.92 10.63
N MET A 165 -2.45 -6.22 10.41
CA MET A 165 -3.72 -6.73 9.88
C MET A 165 -4.89 -6.36 10.78
N ARG A 166 -4.75 -6.50 12.10
CA ARG A 166 -5.80 -6.11 13.07
C ARG A 166 -6.06 -4.61 13.05
N SER A 167 -5.02 -3.77 13.00
CA SER A 167 -5.18 -2.32 12.95
C SER A 167 -5.91 -1.87 11.68
N ILE A 168 -5.57 -2.45 10.53
CA ILE A 168 -6.14 -2.08 9.23
C ILE A 168 -7.59 -2.60 9.09
N THR A 169 -7.85 -3.82 9.55
CA THR A 169 -9.20 -4.43 9.48
C THR A 169 -10.13 -3.96 10.60
N GLY A 170 -9.59 -3.37 11.68
CA GLY A 170 -10.36 -2.86 12.81
C GLY A 170 -11.29 -1.69 12.48
N GLY A 171 -11.06 -1.01 11.35
CA GLY A 171 -11.92 0.04 10.82
C GLY A 171 -11.52 1.46 11.22
N ASP A 172 -10.52 1.63 12.10
CA ASP A 172 -10.03 2.94 12.55
C ASP A 172 -9.51 3.81 11.40
N PHE A 173 -9.02 3.18 10.33
CA PHE A 173 -8.49 3.84 9.14
C PHE A 173 -9.44 3.76 7.93
N GLY A 174 -10.66 3.27 8.15
CA GLY A 174 -11.63 2.93 7.10
C GLY A 174 -11.59 1.45 6.72
N LYS A 175 -12.31 1.10 5.65
CA LYS A 175 -12.40 -0.27 5.13
C LYS A 175 -11.49 -0.43 3.92
N TYR A 176 -10.65 -1.46 3.96
CA TYR A 176 -9.75 -1.82 2.87
C TYR A 176 -10.21 -3.12 2.22
N ASP A 177 -10.13 -3.18 0.89
CA ASP A 177 -10.48 -4.37 0.10
C ASP A 177 -9.28 -5.31 -0.03
N ALA A 178 -8.06 -4.75 0.01
CA ALA A 178 -6.82 -5.49 -0.11
C ALA A 178 -5.71 -4.90 0.76
N MET A 179 -4.75 -5.76 1.13
CA MET A 179 -3.52 -5.38 1.81
C MET A 179 -2.31 -5.97 1.08
N PHE A 180 -1.35 -5.10 0.78
CA PHE A 180 -0.05 -5.46 0.23
C PHE A 180 1.04 -5.24 1.27
N LEU A 181 1.76 -6.31 1.64
CA LEU A 181 2.88 -6.24 2.58
C LEU A 181 4.20 -6.08 1.81
N MET A 182 4.80 -4.89 1.89
CA MET A 182 6.08 -4.57 1.27
C MET A 182 7.19 -4.54 2.34
N GLU A 183 7.96 -5.63 2.44
CA GLU A 183 9.07 -5.74 3.40
C GLU A 183 10.01 -4.53 3.32
N GLY A 184 10.59 -4.13 4.46
CA GLY A 184 11.37 -2.89 4.56
C GLY A 184 12.64 -2.85 3.70
N ASP A 185 13.13 -4.02 3.27
CA ASP A 185 14.27 -4.18 2.35
C ASP A 185 13.85 -4.45 0.89
N CYS A 186 12.56 -4.40 0.58
CA CYS A 186 12.02 -4.45 -0.77
C CYS A 186 12.20 -3.08 -1.43
N MET A 187 12.99 -3.03 -2.50
CA MET A 187 13.25 -1.79 -3.26
C MET A 187 12.66 -1.88 -4.66
N PRO A 188 11.87 -0.89 -5.12
CA PRO A 188 11.28 -0.94 -6.44
C PRO A 188 12.36 -0.98 -7.53
N MET A 189 12.14 -1.79 -8.56
CA MET A 189 13.07 -1.99 -9.68
C MET A 189 12.56 -1.41 -11.01
N LYS A 190 11.28 -1.03 -11.05
CA LYS A 190 10.62 -0.48 -12.22
C LYS A 190 9.71 0.66 -11.79
N LYS A 191 9.56 1.65 -12.67
CA LYS A 191 8.50 2.65 -12.55
C LYS A 191 7.14 1.96 -12.67
N TYR A 192 6.14 2.58 -12.05
CA TYR A 192 4.74 2.17 -12.08
C TYR A 192 4.48 0.80 -11.44
N TRP A 193 5.31 0.43 -10.45
CA TRP A 193 5.22 -0.86 -9.77
C TRP A 193 3.89 -1.06 -9.04
N LEU A 194 3.26 0.01 -8.54
CA LEU A 194 1.98 -0.05 -7.86
C LEU A 194 0.83 -0.26 -8.83
N ASP A 195 0.89 0.34 -10.02
CA ASP A 195 -0.10 0.13 -11.07
C ASP A 195 -0.04 -1.31 -11.57
N SER A 196 1.16 -1.83 -11.82
CA SER A 196 1.36 -3.24 -12.18
C SER A 196 0.84 -4.20 -11.09
N LEU A 197 0.99 -3.83 -9.82
CA LEU A 197 0.49 -4.61 -8.68
C LEU A 197 -1.03 -4.66 -8.66
N LEU A 198 -1.69 -3.52 -8.89
CA LEU A 198 -3.14 -3.42 -8.91
C LEU A 198 -3.74 -4.21 -10.08
N GLU A 199 -3.16 -4.06 -11.28
CA GLU A 199 -3.58 -4.83 -12.46
C GLU A 199 -3.48 -6.35 -12.23
N GLU A 200 -2.38 -6.83 -11.62
CA GLU A 200 -2.22 -8.25 -11.30
C GLU A 200 -3.19 -8.73 -10.23
N ALA A 201 -3.43 -7.91 -9.21
CA ALA A 201 -4.37 -8.24 -8.15
C ALA A 201 -5.79 -8.38 -8.72
N GLU A 202 -6.26 -7.40 -9.49
CA GLU A 202 -7.57 -7.43 -10.15
C GLU A 202 -7.70 -8.61 -11.13
N GLY A 203 -6.66 -8.87 -11.94
CA GLY A 203 -6.64 -10.04 -12.84
C GLY A 203 -6.74 -11.36 -12.07
N SER A 204 -6.01 -11.49 -10.96
CA SER A 204 -6.04 -12.68 -10.11
C SER A 204 -7.40 -12.90 -9.43
N PHE A 205 -8.06 -11.82 -8.98
CA PHE A 205 -9.41 -11.88 -8.42
C PHE A 205 -10.42 -12.46 -9.42
N LEU A 206 -10.31 -12.07 -10.70
CA LEU A 206 -11.19 -12.53 -11.77
C LEU A 206 -10.95 -14.00 -12.14
N GLU A 207 -9.69 -14.44 -12.15
CA GLU A 207 -9.34 -15.81 -12.57
C GLU A 207 -9.42 -16.85 -11.45
N HIS A 208 -9.16 -16.47 -10.20
CA HIS A 208 -8.90 -17.42 -9.11
C HIS A 208 -9.76 -17.18 -7.84
N GLY A 209 -10.60 -16.14 -7.82
CA GLY A 209 -11.48 -15.82 -6.68
C GLY A 209 -10.80 -14.96 -5.60
N PRO A 210 -11.52 -14.64 -4.50
CA PRO A 210 -11.14 -13.60 -3.53
C PRO A 210 -10.01 -13.99 -2.58
N PHE A 211 -9.29 -15.07 -2.88
CA PHE A 211 -8.15 -15.52 -2.09
C PHE A 211 -7.03 -15.96 -3.04
N ALA A 212 -5.87 -15.33 -2.90
CA ALA A 212 -4.62 -15.81 -3.50
C ALA A 212 -3.53 -15.76 -2.43
N MET A 213 -3.44 -16.83 -1.62
CA MET A 213 -2.22 -17.12 -0.89
C MET A 213 -1.32 -17.95 -1.79
N LEU A 214 -0.32 -17.32 -2.39
CA LEU A 214 0.67 -18.04 -3.17
C LEU A 214 1.70 -18.67 -2.21
N GLY A 215 1.27 -19.78 -1.59
CA GLY A 215 1.97 -20.54 -0.57
C GLY A 215 1.01 -21.18 0.46
N SER A 216 0.36 -22.29 0.05
CA SER A 216 -0.52 -23.22 0.81
C SER A 216 -1.85 -22.72 1.40
N SER A 217 -2.95 -23.13 0.74
CA SER A 217 -4.29 -23.49 1.25
C SER A 217 -4.86 -22.78 2.50
N ASP A 218 -5.97 -22.04 2.28
CA ASP A 218 -6.98 -21.47 3.20
C ASP A 218 -6.96 -19.93 3.44
N PRO A 219 -8.12 -19.27 3.64
CA PRO A 219 -8.39 -17.99 2.99
C PRO A 219 -8.30 -16.76 3.92
N PHE A 220 -7.35 -15.86 3.64
CA PHE A 220 -7.38 -14.42 3.95
C PHE A 220 -6.52 -13.69 2.88
N VAL A 221 -6.93 -12.50 2.42
CA VAL A 221 -6.21 -11.76 1.36
C VAL A 221 -4.95 -11.11 1.93
N VAL A 222 -3.80 -11.72 1.60
CA VAL A 222 -2.46 -11.18 1.81
C VAL A 222 -1.73 -11.32 0.48
N VAL A 223 -1.50 -10.22 -0.24
CA VAL A 223 -0.76 -10.29 -1.50
C VAL A 223 0.74 -10.40 -1.16
N LYS A 224 1.27 -11.63 -1.09
CA LYS A 224 2.72 -11.89 -1.08
C LYS A 224 3.14 -12.51 -2.41
N PHE A 225 4.05 -11.82 -3.11
CA PHE A 225 4.44 -12.12 -4.48
C PHE A 225 5.22 -13.43 -4.66
N ASN A 226 5.03 -14.04 -5.84
CA ASN A 226 5.86 -15.10 -6.39
C ASN A 226 7.33 -14.63 -6.52
N ARG A 227 8.32 -15.47 -6.14
CA ARG A 227 9.75 -15.13 -6.25
C ARG A 227 10.17 -14.63 -7.64
N ARG A 228 9.49 -15.05 -8.72
CA ARG A 228 9.77 -14.56 -10.08
C ARG A 228 9.44 -13.08 -10.29
N ILE A 229 8.40 -12.53 -9.63
CA ILE A 229 7.96 -11.14 -9.80
C ILE A 229 8.63 -10.22 -8.77
N ILE A 230 8.95 -10.70 -7.57
CA ILE A 230 9.86 -9.98 -6.66
C ILE A 230 11.11 -9.58 -7.44
N HIS A 231 11.74 -10.51 -8.17
CA HIS A 231 12.88 -10.15 -9.04
C HIS A 231 12.59 -9.12 -10.16
N GLN A 232 11.32 -8.89 -10.55
CA GLN A 232 10.94 -7.95 -11.61
C GLN A 232 10.42 -6.60 -11.12
N THR A 233 9.83 -6.51 -9.93
CA THR A 233 9.29 -5.26 -9.36
C THR A 233 10.02 -4.81 -8.11
N CYS A 234 10.64 -5.71 -7.36
CA CYS A 234 11.18 -5.43 -6.03
C CYS A 234 12.48 -6.20 -5.71
N TYR A 235 13.63 -5.55 -5.70
CA TYR A 235 14.89 -6.20 -5.36
C TYR A 235 15.13 -6.22 -3.86
N ILE A 236 15.50 -7.39 -3.33
CA ILE A 236 16.03 -7.53 -1.97
C ILE A 236 17.55 -7.69 -2.10
N PRO A 237 18.35 -6.71 -1.64
CA PRO A 237 19.80 -6.81 -1.69
C PRO A 237 20.31 -7.99 -0.87
N LYS A 238 21.09 -8.87 -1.50
CA LYS A 238 21.80 -9.94 -0.79
C LYS A 238 22.84 -9.30 0.13
N LYS A 239 22.63 -9.41 1.44
CA LYS A 239 23.64 -9.13 2.47
C LYS A 239 24.63 -10.27 2.59
#